data_AF-A0A443RV16-F1
#
_entry.id   AF-A0A443RV16-F1
#
_cell.length_a   1.000
_cell.length_b   1.000
_cell.length_c   1.000
_cell.angle_alpha   90.00
_cell.angle_beta   90.00
_cell.angle_gamma   90.00
#
_symmetry.space_group_name_H-M   'P 1'
#
loop_
_entity.id
_entity.type
_entity.pdbx_description
1 polymer ?
#
loop_
_entity_poly.entity_id
_entity_poly.type
_entity_poly.pdbx_seq_one_letter_code
_entity_poly.pdbx_strand_id
1 'polypeptide(L)'
;MSLYKQMAKDKLRTLEVDPNKILTIIIGNYEYSESKANLPLVVNDLESLEKLFRERNHNVYSFANVTFEILDRILFKIAHSEQVPKSLIFYYTGHGDCVQAEVSHLIENKEVPSVVKKISV
;
A
#
# COMPACT_ATOMS: atom_id res chain seq x y z
N MET A 1 3.85 8.34 21.28
CA MET A 1 3.30 7.76 20.02
C MET A 1 3.23 8.89 19.00
N SER A 2 3.74 8.74 17.77
CA SER A 2 3.78 9.88 16.82
C SER A 2 2.36 10.29 16.40
N LEU A 3 2.16 11.58 16.14
CA LEU A 3 0.89 12.17 15.71
C LEU A 3 0.28 11.41 14.52
N TYR A 4 1.10 11.09 13.51
CA TYR A 4 0.69 10.36 12.32
C TYR A 4 0.17 8.95 12.61
N LYS A 5 0.76 8.23 13.56
CA LYS A 5 0.26 6.90 13.96
C LYS A 5 -1.13 6.98 14.57
N GLN A 6 -1.42 8.03 15.34
CA GLN A 6 -2.75 8.23 15.90
C GLN A 6 -3.78 8.59 14.83
N MET A 7 -3.45 9.54 13.95
CA MET A 7 -4.31 9.94 12.83
C MET A 7 -4.64 8.76 11.90
N ALA A 8 -3.65 7.90 11.62
CA ALA A 8 -3.86 6.71 10.80
C ALA A 8 -4.77 5.68 11.49
N LYS A 9 -4.65 5.49 12.81
CA LYS A 9 -5.56 4.63 13.58
C LYS A 9 -6.99 5.15 13.59
N ASP A 10 -7.18 6.46 13.76
CA ASP A 10 -8.51 7.06 13.76
C ASP A 10 -9.16 6.98 12.38
N LYS A 11 -8.40 7.24 11.31
CA LYS A 11 -8.89 7.07 9.93
C LYS A 11 -9.18 5.60 9.60
N LEU A 12 -8.42 4.65 10.13
CA LEU A 12 -8.71 3.22 9.96
C LEU A 12 -10.06 2.83 10.59
N ARG A 13 -10.46 3.46 11.71
CA ARG A 13 -11.77 3.20 12.34
C ARG A 13 -12.93 3.59 11.43
N THR A 14 -12.80 4.70 10.70
CA THR A 14 -13.81 5.21 9.76
C THR A 14 -13.71 4.60 8.36
N LEU A 15 -12.78 3.67 8.13
CA LEU A 15 -12.70 2.92 6.88
C LEU A 15 -13.96 2.07 6.73
N GLU A 16 -14.73 2.37 5.71
CA GLU A 16 -15.94 1.65 5.31
C GLU A 16 -15.83 1.35 3.83
N VAL A 17 -16.30 0.18 3.43
CA VAL A 17 -16.32 -0.24 2.03
C VAL A 17 -17.72 0.07 1.51
N ASP A 18 -17.82 0.77 0.38
CA ASP A 18 -19.09 1.03 -0.30
C ASP A 18 -19.10 0.19 -1.59
N PRO A 19 -19.99 -0.80 -1.74
CA PRO A 19 -20.03 -1.70 -2.89
C PRO A 19 -20.37 -0.99 -4.19
N ASN A 20 -20.97 0.21 -4.11
CA ASN A 20 -21.35 0.99 -5.29
C ASN A 20 -20.24 1.93 -5.78
N LYS A 21 -19.14 2.07 -5.03
CA LYS A 21 -18.03 2.97 -5.36
C LYS A 21 -16.72 2.22 -5.55
N ILE A 22 -15.80 2.88 -6.25
CA ILE A 22 -14.40 2.44 -6.30
C ILE A 22 -13.76 2.81 -4.96
N LEU A 23 -13.18 1.84 -4.26
CA LEU A 23 -12.38 2.09 -3.07
C LEU A 23 -10.97 2.49 -3.50
N THR A 24 -10.48 3.63 -3.02
CA THR A 24 -9.12 4.10 -3.29
C THR A 24 -8.36 4.30 -1.99
N ILE A 25 -7.30 3.52 -1.83
CA ILE A 25 -6.37 3.63 -0.71
C ILE A 25 -5.10 4.29 -1.21
N ILE A 26 -4.69 5.38 -0.57
CA ILE A 26 -3.50 6.14 -0.93
C ILE A 26 -2.59 6.15 0.31
N ILE A 27 -1.36 5.68 0.16
CA ILE A 27 -0.38 5.66 1.25
C ILE A 27 0.85 6.44 0.80
N GLY A 28 1.26 7.42 1.61
CA GLY A 28 2.42 8.24 1.35
C GLY A 28 3.32 8.29 2.57
N ASN A 29 4.52 7.72 2.44
CA ASN A 29 5.53 7.73 3.48
C ASN A 29 6.64 8.71 3.09
N TYR A 30 6.79 9.77 3.87
CA TYR A 30 7.69 10.89 3.59
C TYR A 30 8.62 11.27 4.74
N GLU A 31 8.31 10.85 5.96
CA GLU A 31 9.20 10.95 7.12
C GLU A 31 9.84 9.60 7.42
N TYR A 32 11.17 9.56 7.46
CA TYR A 32 11.96 8.38 7.76
C TYR A 32 12.98 8.67 8.87
N SER A 33 13.33 7.64 9.64
CA SER A 33 14.49 7.70 10.53
C SER A 33 15.80 7.79 9.72
N GLU A 34 16.86 8.26 10.37
CA GLU A 34 18.17 8.68 9.82
C GLU A 34 18.78 7.80 8.70
N SER A 35 18.42 6.52 8.62
CA SER A 35 18.80 5.59 7.55
C SER A 35 18.27 5.91 6.15
N LYS A 36 17.23 6.75 5.99
CA LYS A 36 16.68 7.12 4.67
C LYS A 36 16.34 8.61 4.59
N ALA A 37 16.48 9.20 3.41
CA ALA A 37 16.14 10.60 3.17
C ALA A 37 14.63 10.83 3.26
N ASN A 38 14.21 11.98 3.81
CA ASN A 38 12.80 12.38 3.78
C ASN A 38 12.35 12.73 2.35
N LEU A 39 11.06 12.53 2.06
CA LEU A 39 10.44 12.77 0.74
C LEU A 39 9.32 13.83 0.85
N PRO A 40 9.61 15.09 1.20
CA PRO A 40 8.59 16.06 1.61
C PRO A 40 7.50 16.33 0.56
N LEU A 41 7.81 16.16 -0.73
CA LEU A 41 6.86 16.40 -1.82
C LEU A 41 5.74 15.35 -1.91
N VAL A 42 5.88 14.19 -1.27
CA VAL A 42 4.84 13.15 -1.20
C VAL A 42 3.57 13.66 -0.50
N VAL A 43 3.67 14.66 0.37
CA VAL A 43 2.49 15.31 0.97
C VAL A 43 1.61 15.93 -0.12
N ASN A 44 2.22 16.59 -1.11
CA ASN A 44 1.50 17.20 -2.22
C ASN A 44 0.84 16.14 -3.12
N ASP A 45 1.50 14.99 -3.30
CA ASP A 45 0.94 13.87 -4.06
C ASP A 45 -0.30 13.31 -3.35
N LEU A 46 -0.23 13.12 -2.02
CA LEU A 46 -1.35 12.65 -1.20
C LEU A 46 -2.57 13.58 -1.35
N GLU A 47 -2.38 14.88 -1.16
CA GLU A 47 -3.47 15.87 -1.25
C GLU A 47 -4.06 15.94 -2.67
N SER A 48 -3.19 15.95 -3.69
CA SER A 48 -3.61 16.05 -5.09
C SER A 48 -4.39 14.82 -5.54
N LEU A 49 -3.90 13.61 -5.20
CA LEU A 49 -4.57 12.37 -5.54
C LEU A 49 -5.86 12.20 -4.75
N GLU A 50 -5.89 12.55 -3.47
CA GLU A 50 -7.11 12.48 -2.68
C GLU A 50 -8.21 13.35 -3.29
N LYS A 51 -7.89 14.61 -3.61
CA LYS A 51 -8.80 15.52 -4.30
C LYS A 51 -9.28 14.93 -5.63
N LEU A 52 -8.35 14.49 -6.47
CA LEU A 52 -8.61 13.93 -7.81
C LEU A 52 -9.59 12.74 -7.78
N PHE A 53 -9.41 11.83 -6.82
CA PHE A 53 -10.26 10.63 -6.71
C PHE A 53 -11.60 10.94 -6.04
N ARG A 54 -11.65 11.87 -5.08
CA ARG A 54 -12.92 12.36 -4.50
C ARG A 54 -13.79 13.04 -5.55
N GLU A 55 -13.20 13.86 -6.42
CA GLU A 55 -13.89 14.49 -7.56
C GLU A 55 -14.47 13.46 -8.55
N ARG A 56 -13.89 12.25 -8.61
CA ARG A 56 -14.40 11.12 -9.40
C ARG A 56 -15.41 10.23 -8.66
N ASN A 57 -15.89 10.67 -7.49
CA ASN A 57 -16.82 9.91 -6.64
C ASN A 57 -16.26 8.55 -6.17
N HIS A 58 -14.95 8.45 -5.97
CA HIS A 58 -14.36 7.30 -5.29
C HIS A 58 -14.61 7.40 -3.78
N ASN A 59 -14.61 6.26 -3.09
CA ASN A 59 -14.48 6.20 -1.65
C ASN A 59 -12.98 6.21 -1.29
N VAL A 60 -12.46 7.34 -0.82
CA VAL A 60 -11.02 7.60 -0.72
C VAL A 60 -10.52 7.66 0.71
N TYR A 61 -9.47 6.90 1.00
CA TYR A 61 -8.73 6.93 2.26
C TYR A 61 -7.23 7.14 2.00
N SER A 62 -6.73 8.30 2.42
CA SER A 62 -5.31 8.68 2.37
C SER A 62 -4.64 8.49 3.72
N PHE A 63 -3.45 7.90 3.76
CA PHE A 63 -2.68 7.70 4.98
C PHE A 63 -1.25 8.20 4.81
N ALA A 64 -0.75 8.91 5.82
CA ALA A 64 0.59 9.46 5.87
C ALA A 64 1.47 8.68 6.86
N ASN A 65 2.73 8.43 6.50
CA ASN A 65 3.76 7.84 7.37
C ASN A 65 3.28 6.57 8.10
N VAL A 66 2.75 5.64 7.31
CA VAL A 66 2.14 4.39 7.77
C VAL A 66 3.22 3.36 8.14
N THR A 67 3.07 2.76 9.31
CA THR A 67 3.86 1.58 9.72
C THR A 67 3.32 0.31 9.08
N PHE A 68 4.15 -0.72 8.99
CA PHE A 68 3.73 -2.05 8.52
C PHE A 68 2.48 -2.57 9.26
N GLU A 69 2.42 -2.44 10.59
CA GLU A 69 1.24 -2.85 11.38
C GLU A 69 -0.07 -2.16 10.94
N ILE A 70 -0.01 -0.88 10.58
CA ILE A 70 -1.20 -0.14 10.15
C ILE A 70 -1.56 -0.53 8.72
N LEU A 71 -0.58 -0.72 7.84
CA LEU A 71 -0.79 -1.24 6.49
C LEU A 71 -1.47 -2.61 6.52
N ASP A 72 -0.95 -3.54 7.33
CA ASP A 72 -1.53 -4.87 7.51
C ASP A 72 -2.98 -4.80 7.98
N ARG A 73 -3.29 -3.94 8.96
CA ARG A 73 -4.67 -3.73 9.42
C ARG A 73 -5.59 -3.12 8.35
N ILE A 74 -5.08 -2.23 7.49
CA ILE A 74 -5.85 -1.69 6.36
C ILE A 74 -6.21 -2.82 5.40
N LEU A 75 -5.21 -3.62 4.99
CA LEU A 75 -5.41 -4.74 4.06
C LEU A 75 -6.35 -5.79 4.67
N PHE A 76 -6.16 -6.13 5.94
CA PHE A 76 -7.02 -7.05 6.67
C PHE A 76 -8.47 -6.58 6.68
N LYS A 77 -8.72 -5.31 7.01
CA LYS A 77 -10.08 -4.74 7.07
C LYS A 77 -10.77 -4.73 5.70
N ILE A 78 -10.01 -4.49 4.63
CA ILE A 78 -10.55 -4.55 3.26
C ILE A 78 -10.87 -6.00 2.87
N ALA A 79 -9.95 -6.93 3.13
CA ALA A 79 -10.12 -8.34 2.79
C ALA A 79 -11.24 -9.05 3.57
N HIS A 80 -11.52 -8.59 4.78
CA HIS A 80 -12.56 -9.15 5.66
C HIS A 80 -13.82 -8.27 5.75
N SER A 81 -13.97 -7.30 4.85
CA SER A 81 -15.21 -6.53 4.79
C SER A 81 -16.36 -7.43 4.32
N GLU A 82 -17.54 -7.29 4.94
CA GLU A 82 -18.76 -7.95 4.48
C GLU A 82 -19.20 -7.44 3.09
N GLN A 83 -18.71 -6.26 2.70
CA GLN A 83 -19.00 -5.62 1.42
C GLN A 83 -17.76 -5.66 0.54
N VAL A 84 -17.95 -5.86 -0.76
CA VAL A 84 -16.87 -5.85 -1.76
C VAL A 84 -17.00 -4.58 -2.59
N PRO A 85 -15.96 -3.73 -2.69
CA PRO A 85 -16.05 -2.53 -3.50
C PRO A 85 -16.14 -2.90 -4.98
N LYS A 86 -16.71 -2.01 -5.80
CA LYS A 86 -16.77 -2.19 -7.25
C LYS A 86 -15.38 -2.47 -7.86
N SER A 87 -14.38 -1.77 -7.35
CA SER A 87 -12.97 -1.97 -7.69
C SER A 87 -12.10 -1.41 -6.55
N LEU A 88 -10.87 -1.90 -6.45
CA LEU A 88 -9.86 -1.39 -5.52
C LEU A 88 -8.73 -0.74 -6.30
N ILE A 89 -8.42 0.52 -5.98
CA ILE A 89 -7.19 1.18 -6.36
C ILE A 89 -6.33 1.30 -5.11
N PHE A 90 -5.10 0.80 -5.19
CA PHE A 90 -4.12 0.91 -4.12
C PHE A 90 -2.89 1.66 -4.64
N TYR A 91 -2.67 2.87 -4.11
CA TYR A 91 -1.53 3.72 -4.46
C TYR A 91 -0.57 3.81 -3.28
N TYR A 92 0.71 3.53 -3.52
CA TYR A 92 1.77 3.65 -2.54
C TYR A 92 2.89 4.53 -3.09
N THR A 93 3.35 5.47 -2.29
CA THR A 93 4.55 6.26 -2.55
C THR A 93 5.44 6.31 -1.32
N GLY A 94 6.73 6.05 -1.51
CA GLY A 94 7.73 5.91 -0.46
C GLY A 94 8.99 5.22 -0.96
N HIS A 95 9.94 4.98 -0.05
CA HIS A 95 11.16 4.22 -0.36
C HIS A 95 10.87 2.74 -0.51
N GLY A 96 11.36 2.14 -1.60
CA GLY A 96 11.44 0.69 -1.77
C GLY A 96 12.88 0.23 -1.65
N ASP A 97 13.09 -0.94 -1.04
CA ASP A 97 14.39 -1.61 -1.05
C ASP A 97 14.34 -2.77 -2.05
N CYS A 98 15.37 -2.89 -2.88
CA CYS A 98 15.56 -4.08 -3.69
C CYS A 98 16.14 -5.17 -2.79
N VAL A 99 15.28 -6.08 -2.31
CA VAL A 99 15.76 -7.31 -1.69
C VAL A 99 16.22 -8.21 -2.82
N GLN A 100 17.52 -8.31 -3.05
CA GLN A 100 18.05 -9.43 -3.82
C GLN A 100 17.65 -10.69 -3.06
N ALA A 101 16.71 -11.46 -3.62
CA ALA A 101 16.46 -12.79 -3.15
C ALA A 101 17.76 -13.57 -3.40
N GLU A 102 18.57 -13.70 -2.36
CA GLU A 102 19.60 -14.71 -2.32
C GLU A 102 18.89 -16.05 -2.54
N VAL A 103 18.97 -16.59 -3.76
CA VAL A 103 18.59 -17.97 -4.04
C VAL A 103 19.67 -18.86 -3.41
N SER A 104 19.74 -18.82 -2.10
CA SER A 104 20.63 -19.62 -1.27
C SER A 104 19.75 -20.73 -0.68
N HIS A 105 19.90 -21.95 -1.22
CA HIS A 105 19.48 -23.24 -0.65
C HIS A 105 18.13 -23.89 -1.06
N LEU A 106 17.45 -23.49 -2.13
CA LEU A 106 16.37 -24.33 -2.72
C LEU A 106 16.81 -25.26 -3.86
N ILE A 107 18.13 -25.37 -4.11
CA ILE A 107 18.71 -26.42 -4.99
C ILE A 107 19.45 -27.45 -4.13
N GLU A 108 18.82 -27.94 -3.07
CA GLU A 108 19.16 -29.25 -2.51
C GLU A 108 17.86 -30.02 -2.34
N ASN A 109 17.58 -30.89 -3.31
CA ASN A 109 16.55 -31.95 -3.31
C ASN A 109 15.12 -31.57 -3.73
N LYS A 110 14.89 -31.50 -5.05
CA LYS A 110 14.09 -32.45 -5.86
C LYS A 110 13.29 -31.76 -6.98
N GLU A 111 13.66 -32.15 -8.20
CA GLU A 111 12.88 -32.15 -9.46
C GLU A 111 12.20 -30.83 -9.88
N VAL A 112 12.92 -30.08 -10.72
CA VAL A 112 12.36 -28.99 -11.53
C VAL A 112 11.66 -29.59 -12.76
N PRO A 113 10.35 -29.38 -12.98
CA PRO A 113 9.74 -29.63 -14.28
C PRO A 113 10.34 -28.67 -15.29
N SER A 114 10.96 -29.22 -16.33
CA SER A 114 11.67 -28.51 -17.39
C SER A 114 10.72 -27.71 -18.29
N VAL A 115 10.29 -26.52 -17.86
CA VAL A 115 9.66 -25.56 -18.79
C VAL A 115 10.03 -24.12 -18.44
N VAL A 116 11.22 -23.70 -18.87
CA VAL A 116 11.49 -22.28 -19.12
C VAL A 116 12.02 -22.15 -20.54
N LYS A 117 11.12 -21.87 -21.49
CA LYS A 117 11.50 -21.35 -22.80
C LYS A 117 11.99 -19.92 -22.59
N LYS A 118 13.25 -19.66 -22.96
CA LYS A 118 13.81 -18.30 -23.11
C LYS A 118 12.87 -17.47 -23.98
N ILE A 119 12.44 -16.32 -23.48
CA ILE A 119 12.09 -15.18 -24.33
C ILE A 119 13.27 -14.23 -24.23
N SER A 120 13.97 -14.06 -25.35
CA SER A 120 14.96 -13.01 -25.55
C SER A 120 14.24 -11.80 -26.13
N VAL A 121 14.35 -10.65 -25.47
CA VAL A 121 14.30 -9.33 -26.11
C VAL A 121 15.42 -8.50 -25.52
#